data_AF-A0A834TQI4-F1
#
_entry.id   AF-A0A834TQI4-F1
#
_cell.length_a   1.000
_cell.length_b   1.000
_cell.length_c   1.000
_cell.angle_alpha   90.00
_cell.angle_beta   90.00
_cell.angle_gamma   90.00
#
_symmetry.space_group_name_H-M   'P 1'
#
loop_
_entity.id
_entity.type
_entity.pdbx_description
1 polymer ?
#
loop_
_entity_poly.entity_id
_entity_poly.type
_entity_poly.pdbx_seq_one_letter_code
_entity_poly.pdbx_strand_id
1 'polypeptide(L)'
;MLQFASNQFRSTNSQTKYERTMWRYINGGSNARRFLSTSSIKAFRWWDHVRVAQKDPIVGVTEAFLSDPFPHKINLGVGTYRDDEGKPFVPQCVRDAEAKIGGCKFEELNSSAVNSKFVLESVKLAYGNDSHVVREGLFAGVPTLSGTGACRLFAEFQRNFYPNSQIYLPNPTWSNHRNIWRQAEIPVKMFHYYQPDTKGLDFAALMKDVKNAPDGSFFLLHPCAHNPTGVDPTEEQWKELSYELKVKNHFPFFDMAYQGFASGDLDKDAQALRIFFEDGHLIGCAQSFAKNMGLYGHKVGCLSVLCNDKEQAAAMKSQLQNISLAMYSSLPIHGTLLVSMILSDPDMEALWRKELKAMAKRIQTMRASFRQNLENLDSTLNWEHITTQVGMFCFSGLSPDQVKHLEKDFHIYMTPDGRISMAGVTRSNVNYLANAIDEVTKMAASKSAIGASLSGGIAGTAMNAGVVIGRRRSERRERVMREGVFGSARLRFPHKRDSHRCDSEGRIGNGGFFGQKPAEELVILLYLELELEATLLLTIMLCFLTVHLGSFFLFLFG
;
A
#
# COMPACT_ATOMS: atom_id res chain seq x y z
N MET A 1 -53.19 -22.32 -7.35
CA MET A 1 -53.87 -22.72 -8.59
C MET A 1 -52.83 -22.52 -9.70
N LEU A 2 -51.91 -23.47 -9.96
CA LEU A 2 -52.09 -24.84 -10.47
C LEU A 2 -52.80 -24.90 -11.83
N GLN A 3 -52.16 -25.60 -12.77
CA GLN A 3 -52.47 -25.64 -14.20
C GLN A 3 -53.70 -26.51 -14.51
N PHE A 4 -54.45 -26.14 -15.56
CA PHE A 4 -55.22 -27.09 -16.36
C PHE A 4 -54.22 -27.95 -17.17
N ALA A 5 -54.18 -29.29 -17.07
CA ALA A 5 -55.18 -30.28 -17.50
C ALA A 5 -55.33 -30.33 -19.04
N SER A 6 -55.23 -31.46 -19.76
CA SER A 6 -55.00 -32.87 -19.33
C SER A 6 -54.71 -33.80 -20.53
N ASN A 7 -54.02 -34.93 -20.29
CA ASN A 7 -54.09 -36.27 -20.92
C ASN A 7 -54.48 -36.39 -22.42
N GLN A 8 -53.75 -37.13 -23.27
CA GLN A 8 -53.57 -38.61 -23.27
C GLN A 8 -52.29 -38.97 -24.08
N PHE A 9 -51.87 -40.22 -24.40
CA PHE A 9 -52.40 -41.59 -24.28
C PHE A 9 -51.22 -42.56 -23.96
N ARG A 10 -51.42 -43.89 -24.01
CA ARG A 10 -50.36 -44.92 -24.04
C ARG A 10 -50.65 -46.04 -25.07
N SER A 11 -49.58 -46.53 -25.71
CA SER A 11 -49.35 -47.88 -26.24
C SER A 11 -50.39 -48.58 -27.15
N THR A 12 -49.91 -49.07 -28.30
CA THR A 12 -50.03 -50.50 -28.69
C THR A 12 -48.87 -50.92 -29.59
N ASN A 13 -48.64 -52.23 -29.70
CA ASN A 13 -47.46 -52.86 -30.30
C ASN A 13 -47.85 -53.63 -31.59
N SER A 14 -46.84 -54.14 -32.32
CA SER A 14 -46.90 -55.18 -33.37
C SER A 14 -47.05 -54.77 -34.86
N GLN A 15 -46.70 -55.75 -35.72
CA GLN A 15 -46.44 -55.70 -37.17
C GLN A 15 -45.09 -55.03 -37.55
N THR A 16 -44.24 -55.62 -38.42
CA THR A 16 -44.37 -56.85 -39.23
C THR A 16 -43.01 -57.56 -39.40
N LYS A 17 -43.05 -58.87 -39.67
CA LYS A 17 -41.88 -59.75 -39.82
C LYS A 17 -42.01 -60.56 -41.11
N TYR A 18 -41.57 -60.01 -42.25
CA TYR A 18 -41.33 -60.77 -43.48
C TYR A 18 -40.46 -59.98 -44.46
N GLU A 19 -39.14 -60.16 -44.38
CA GLU A 19 -38.21 -60.00 -45.51
C GLU A 19 -36.88 -60.65 -45.14
N ARG A 20 -36.86 -61.99 -45.20
CA ARG A 20 -35.64 -62.79 -45.17
C ARG A 20 -35.40 -63.38 -46.55
N THR A 21 -34.12 -63.44 -46.93
CA THR A 21 -33.57 -64.30 -47.98
C THR A 21 -33.53 -63.73 -49.40
N MET A 22 -32.75 -62.67 -49.60
CA MET A 22 -31.85 -62.62 -50.75
C MET A 22 -30.52 -61.97 -50.33
N TRP A 23 -29.44 -62.26 -51.08
CA TRP A 23 -28.06 -61.82 -50.81
C TRP A 23 -27.34 -62.40 -49.58
N ARG A 24 -26.86 -63.64 -49.75
CA ARG A 24 -25.48 -63.97 -49.33
C ARG A 24 -24.50 -63.31 -50.32
N TYR A 25 -23.26 -63.08 -49.86
CA TYR A 25 -22.14 -62.45 -50.57
C TYR A 25 -22.29 -60.94 -50.84
N ILE A 26 -21.72 -60.12 -49.94
CA ILE A 26 -20.49 -59.33 -50.19
C ILE A 26 -20.09 -58.62 -48.87
N ASN A 27 -18.79 -58.65 -48.56
CA ASN A 27 -18.02 -57.86 -47.56
C ASN A 27 -18.31 -57.98 -46.03
N GLY A 28 -17.25 -58.37 -45.30
CA GLY A 28 -16.78 -57.79 -44.02
C GLY A 28 -17.74 -57.68 -42.82
N GLY A 29 -17.53 -58.31 -41.65
CA GLY A 29 -16.34 -59.02 -41.16
C GLY A 29 -15.51 -58.21 -40.13
N SER A 30 -16.09 -57.86 -38.97
CA SER A 30 -15.33 -57.70 -37.70
C SER A 30 -16.27 -57.47 -36.49
N ASN A 31 -16.08 -58.23 -35.42
CA ASN A 31 -16.86 -58.14 -34.18
C ASN A 31 -16.31 -57.06 -33.24
N ALA A 32 -16.88 -55.84 -33.26
CA ALA A 32 -16.56 -54.81 -32.28
C ALA A 32 -17.51 -54.89 -31.07
N ARG A 33 -17.03 -55.43 -29.94
CA ARG A 33 -17.77 -55.36 -28.65
C ARG A 33 -17.82 -53.91 -28.20
N ARG A 34 -19.01 -53.29 -28.17
CA ARG A 34 -19.22 -51.98 -27.53
C ARG A 34 -19.03 -52.10 -26.02
N PHE A 35 -17.81 -51.87 -25.54
CA PHE A 35 -17.59 -51.47 -24.16
C PHE A 35 -18.22 -50.09 -23.96
N LEU A 36 -19.36 -50.03 -23.27
CA LEU A 36 -19.86 -48.78 -22.71
C LEU A 36 -18.94 -48.41 -21.54
N SER A 37 -17.88 -47.67 -21.86
CA SER A 37 -17.07 -46.98 -20.86
C SER A 37 -17.97 -45.99 -20.12
N THR A 38 -18.41 -46.36 -18.92
CA THR A 38 -18.89 -45.41 -17.92
C THR A 38 -17.70 -44.66 -17.30
N SER A 39 -16.84 -44.11 -18.17
CA SER A 39 -15.96 -43.01 -17.83
C SER A 39 -16.86 -41.85 -17.41
N SER A 40 -17.12 -41.76 -16.11
CA SER A 40 -17.69 -40.56 -15.51
C SER A 40 -16.76 -39.43 -15.90
N ILE A 41 -17.20 -38.59 -16.84
CA ILE A 41 -16.52 -37.34 -17.14
C ILE A 41 -16.68 -36.51 -15.88
N LYS A 42 -15.71 -36.63 -14.97
CA LYS A 42 -15.48 -35.64 -13.93
C LYS A 42 -15.15 -34.37 -14.70
N ALA A 43 -16.18 -33.56 -14.95
CA ALA A 43 -16.01 -32.26 -15.57
C ALA A 43 -14.88 -31.56 -14.82
N PHE A 44 -13.82 -31.19 -15.53
CA PHE A 44 -12.63 -30.65 -14.90
C PHE A 44 -12.99 -29.29 -14.30
N ARG A 45 -13.25 -29.26 -12.99
CA ARG A 45 -13.65 -28.06 -12.28
C ARG A 45 -12.42 -27.28 -11.86
N TRP A 46 -11.82 -26.63 -12.85
CA TRP A 46 -10.53 -25.91 -12.74
C TRP A 46 -10.42 -25.02 -11.51
N TRP A 47 -11.53 -24.41 -11.06
CA TRP A 47 -11.52 -23.37 -10.02
C TRP A 47 -12.25 -23.75 -8.71
N ASP A 48 -12.76 -24.98 -8.56
CA ASP A 48 -13.53 -25.39 -7.36
C ASP A 48 -12.73 -25.33 -6.04
N HIS A 49 -11.40 -25.28 -6.13
CA HIS A 49 -10.50 -25.16 -4.99
C HIS A 49 -10.12 -23.70 -4.66
N VAL A 50 -10.49 -22.74 -5.51
CA VAL A 50 -10.24 -21.30 -5.29
C VAL A 50 -11.17 -20.81 -4.19
N ARG A 51 -10.58 -20.40 -3.06
CA ARG A 51 -11.32 -19.86 -1.91
C ARG A 51 -11.45 -18.34 -2.02
N VAL A 52 -12.54 -17.80 -1.49
CA VAL A 52 -12.72 -16.35 -1.34
C VAL A 52 -11.55 -15.78 -0.53
N ALA A 53 -10.85 -14.79 -1.10
CA ALA A 53 -9.76 -14.12 -0.42
C ALA A 53 -10.27 -13.32 0.79
N GLN A 54 -9.46 -13.25 1.85
CA GLN A 54 -9.75 -12.39 2.99
C GLN A 54 -9.79 -10.92 2.53
N LYS A 55 -10.90 -10.22 2.77
CA LYS A 55 -11.02 -8.79 2.45
C LYS A 55 -10.00 -7.98 3.24
N ASP A 56 -9.43 -6.95 2.61
CA ASP A 56 -8.69 -5.92 3.34
C ASP A 56 -9.65 -5.14 4.26
N PRO A 57 -9.32 -4.92 5.55
CA PRO A 57 -10.19 -4.22 6.49
C PRO A 57 -10.65 -2.83 6.00
N ILE A 58 -9.82 -2.10 5.25
CA ILE A 58 -10.13 -0.75 4.74
C ILE A 58 -11.24 -0.82 3.68
N VAL A 59 -11.27 -1.88 2.87
CA VAL A 59 -12.31 -2.09 1.86
C VAL A 59 -13.66 -2.33 2.55
N GLY A 60 -13.71 -3.20 3.55
CA GLY A 60 -14.94 -3.48 4.31
C GLY A 60 -15.52 -2.23 4.98
N VAL A 61 -14.66 -1.41 5.61
CA VAL A 61 -15.06 -0.12 6.23
C VAL A 61 -15.64 0.85 5.18
N THR A 62 -15.11 0.84 3.96
CA THR A 62 -15.60 1.71 2.87
C THR A 62 -16.93 1.22 2.31
N GLU A 63 -17.09 -0.09 2.10
CA GLU A 63 -18.35 -0.70 1.66
C GLU A 63 -19.49 -0.41 2.66
N ALA A 64 -19.22 -0.63 3.96
CA ALA A 64 -20.18 -0.38 5.04
C ALA A 64 -20.60 1.09 5.09
N PHE A 65 -19.64 2.01 5.12
CA PHE A 65 -19.91 3.46 5.06
C PHE A 65 -20.74 3.86 3.84
N LEU A 66 -20.47 3.30 2.65
CA LEU A 66 -21.25 3.65 1.45
C LEU A 66 -22.69 3.13 1.50
N SER A 67 -22.91 1.96 2.11
CA SER A 67 -24.23 1.33 2.24
C SER A 67 -25.18 1.98 3.25
N ASP A 68 -24.63 2.70 4.24
CA ASP A 68 -25.41 3.32 5.31
C ASP A 68 -26.18 4.57 4.83
N PRO A 69 -27.51 4.67 5.00
CA PRO A 69 -28.27 5.87 4.61
C PRO A 69 -28.17 7.03 5.62
N PHE A 70 -27.55 6.86 6.79
CA PHE A 70 -27.53 7.87 7.85
C PHE A 70 -26.82 9.17 7.41
N PRO A 71 -27.44 10.36 7.56
CA PRO A 71 -26.93 11.61 6.97
C PRO A 71 -25.67 12.17 7.64
N HIS A 72 -25.36 11.78 8.89
CA HIS A 72 -24.21 12.27 9.65
C HIS A 72 -23.10 11.23 9.83
N LYS A 73 -23.11 10.15 9.04
CA LYS A 73 -22.09 9.10 9.06
C LYS A 73 -20.69 9.65 8.74
N ILE A 74 -19.66 9.10 9.38
CA ILE A 74 -18.26 9.56 9.21
C ILE A 74 -17.39 8.42 8.67
N ASN A 75 -16.58 8.68 7.63
CA ASN A 75 -15.56 7.76 7.15
C ASN A 75 -14.17 8.18 7.66
N LEU A 76 -13.65 7.44 8.62
CA LEU A 76 -12.29 7.54 9.15
C LEU A 76 -11.39 6.39 8.68
N GLY A 77 -11.90 5.47 7.85
CA GLY A 77 -11.14 4.35 7.31
C GLY A 77 -10.23 4.72 6.14
N VAL A 78 -10.67 5.61 5.25
CA VAL A 78 -10.00 5.84 3.96
C VAL A 78 -8.74 6.70 4.09
N GLY A 79 -7.61 6.18 3.59
CA GLY A 79 -6.29 6.82 3.59
C GLY A 79 -6.03 7.80 2.44
N THR A 80 -7.00 8.66 2.12
CA THR A 80 -6.88 9.68 1.05
C THR A 80 -7.37 11.04 1.56
N TYR A 81 -6.61 12.11 1.26
CA TYR A 81 -6.91 13.47 1.72
C TYR A 81 -8.29 13.99 1.26
N ARG A 82 -8.86 14.91 2.03
CA ARG A 82 -10.14 15.58 1.79
C ARG A 82 -10.04 17.06 2.14
N ASP A 83 -10.90 17.89 1.53
CA ASP A 83 -11.16 19.26 1.96
C ASP A 83 -12.04 19.30 3.23
N ASP A 84 -12.36 20.49 3.76
CA ASP A 84 -13.06 20.63 5.05
C ASP A 84 -14.56 20.29 4.92
N GLU A 85 -15.03 20.21 3.68
CA GLU A 85 -16.32 19.74 3.22
C GLU A 85 -16.36 18.20 3.06
N GLY A 86 -15.24 17.51 3.29
CA GLY A 86 -15.12 16.05 3.23
C GLY A 86 -15.05 15.46 1.81
N LYS A 87 -14.78 16.28 0.79
CA LYS A 87 -14.71 15.89 -0.63
C LYS A 87 -13.26 15.62 -1.08
N PRO A 88 -13.05 14.82 -2.15
CA PRO A 88 -11.73 14.63 -2.73
C PRO A 88 -11.11 15.95 -3.21
N PHE A 89 -9.86 16.20 -2.80
CA PHE A 89 -9.12 17.41 -3.16
C PHE A 89 -8.02 17.08 -4.18
N VAL A 90 -7.93 17.91 -5.23
CA VAL A 90 -6.85 17.89 -6.24
C VAL A 90 -6.17 19.27 -6.20
N PRO A 91 -4.86 19.36 -5.91
CA PRO A 91 -4.12 20.62 -5.87
C PRO A 91 -4.20 21.39 -7.19
N GLN A 92 -4.19 22.72 -7.12
CA GLN A 92 -4.20 23.59 -8.29
C GLN A 92 -2.94 23.38 -9.14
N CYS A 93 -1.77 23.13 -8.55
CA CYS A 93 -0.55 22.82 -9.31
C CYS A 93 -0.71 21.60 -10.24
N VAL A 94 -1.53 20.62 -9.84
CA VAL A 94 -1.85 19.43 -10.66
C VAL A 94 -2.81 19.81 -11.78
N ARG A 95 -3.86 20.58 -11.49
CA ARG A 95 -4.82 21.05 -12.51
C ARG A 95 -4.14 21.92 -13.57
N ASP A 96 -3.22 22.79 -13.16
CA ASP A 96 -2.44 23.63 -14.07
C ASP A 96 -1.49 22.79 -14.93
N ALA A 97 -0.92 21.72 -14.37
CA ALA A 97 -0.08 20.78 -15.12
C ALA A 97 -0.90 19.91 -16.09
N GLU A 98 -2.08 19.42 -15.67
CA GLU A 98 -3.05 18.72 -16.54
C GLU A 98 -3.44 19.62 -17.73
N ALA A 99 -3.75 20.90 -17.48
CA ALA A 99 -4.09 21.87 -18.52
C ALA A 99 -2.92 22.14 -19.49
N LYS A 100 -1.68 22.25 -19.00
CA LYS A 100 -0.47 22.33 -19.86
C LYS A 100 -0.27 21.06 -20.70
N ILE A 101 -0.54 19.88 -20.15
CA ILE A 101 -0.37 18.58 -20.82
C ILE A 101 -1.46 18.31 -21.88
N GLY A 102 -2.68 18.83 -21.69
CA GLY A 102 -3.81 18.59 -22.60
C GLY A 102 -3.59 19.02 -24.07
N GLY A 103 -2.62 19.90 -24.33
CA GLY A 103 -2.20 20.30 -25.68
C GLY A 103 -1.05 19.50 -26.30
N CYS A 104 -0.47 18.53 -25.57
CA CYS A 104 0.70 17.78 -26.02
C CYS A 104 0.34 16.54 -26.85
N LYS A 105 1.05 16.30 -27.96
CA LYS A 105 1.01 15.01 -28.67
C LYS A 105 1.91 14.00 -27.93
N PHE A 106 1.33 12.89 -27.49
CA PHE A 106 2.09 11.79 -26.90
C PHE A 106 2.63 10.87 -28.00
N GLU A 107 3.92 11.01 -28.31
CA GLU A 107 4.64 10.03 -29.14
C GLU A 107 5.29 8.96 -28.25
N GLU A 108 5.16 7.68 -28.63
CA GLU A 108 5.61 6.52 -27.84
C GLU A 108 7.10 6.60 -27.45
N LEU A 109 7.93 7.22 -28.29
CA LEU A 109 9.37 7.36 -28.13
C LEU A 109 9.79 8.32 -26.99
N ASN A 110 8.93 9.27 -26.58
CA ASN A 110 9.29 10.30 -25.59
C ASN A 110 9.32 9.76 -24.14
N SER A 111 8.85 8.54 -23.90
CA SER A 111 8.77 7.91 -22.58
C SER A 111 10.12 7.83 -21.85
N SER A 112 11.23 7.56 -22.54
CA SER A 112 12.55 7.40 -21.91
C SER A 112 13.09 8.71 -21.31
N ALA A 113 12.94 9.83 -22.03
CA ALA A 113 13.37 11.14 -21.57
C ALA A 113 12.51 11.64 -20.39
N VAL A 114 11.19 11.48 -20.50
CA VAL A 114 10.22 11.78 -19.42
C VAL A 114 10.55 11.00 -18.15
N ASN A 115 10.72 9.67 -18.27
CA ASN A 115 11.02 8.81 -17.13
C ASN A 115 12.38 9.14 -16.49
N SER A 116 13.39 9.48 -17.30
CA SER A 116 14.71 9.88 -16.79
C SER A 116 14.65 11.21 -16.02
N LYS A 117 13.90 12.20 -16.53
CA LYS A 117 13.67 13.47 -15.85
C LYS A 117 12.86 13.29 -14.56
N PHE A 118 11.75 12.53 -14.61
CA PHE A 118 10.94 12.19 -13.45
C PHE A 118 11.76 11.52 -12.33
N VAL A 119 12.60 10.53 -12.68
CA VAL A 119 13.48 9.85 -11.72
C VAL A 119 14.47 10.83 -11.11
N LEU A 120 15.11 11.69 -11.92
CA LEU A 120 16.06 12.69 -11.43
C LEU A 120 15.42 13.67 -10.43
N GLU A 121 14.25 14.23 -10.74
CA GLU A 121 13.54 15.13 -9.83
C GLU A 121 13.04 14.40 -8.56
N SER A 122 12.67 13.12 -8.66
CA SER A 122 12.30 12.31 -7.49
C SER A 122 13.50 12.08 -6.55
N VAL A 123 14.68 11.78 -7.11
CA VAL A 123 15.92 11.56 -6.33
C VAL A 123 16.37 12.88 -5.68
N LYS A 124 16.38 14.00 -6.43
CA LYS A 124 16.63 15.34 -5.87
C LYS A 124 15.71 15.65 -4.68
N LEU A 125 14.42 15.36 -4.80
CA LEU A 125 13.43 15.61 -3.74
C LEU A 125 13.74 14.81 -2.45
N ALA A 126 14.19 13.57 -2.56
CA ALA A 126 14.56 12.74 -1.40
C ALA A 126 15.92 13.17 -0.80
N TYR A 127 16.99 13.10 -1.58
CA TYR A 127 18.37 13.22 -1.09
C TYR A 127 18.92 14.66 -1.09
N GLY A 128 18.20 15.61 -1.70
CA GLY A 128 18.62 17.00 -1.88
C GLY A 128 19.24 17.28 -3.25
N ASN A 129 18.99 18.48 -3.78
CA ASN A 129 19.40 18.92 -5.13
C ASN A 129 20.91 18.77 -5.37
N ASP A 130 21.72 19.16 -4.38
CA ASP A 130 23.19 19.16 -4.43
C ASP A 130 23.81 17.94 -3.72
N SER A 131 23.09 16.83 -3.63
CA SER A 131 23.65 15.58 -3.11
C SER A 131 24.68 15.00 -4.09
N HIS A 132 25.71 14.34 -3.56
CA HIS A 132 26.76 13.74 -4.40
C HIS A 132 26.18 12.65 -5.32
N VAL A 133 25.22 11.86 -4.84
CA VAL A 133 24.52 10.84 -5.65
C VAL A 133 23.77 11.43 -6.85
N VAL A 134 23.20 12.64 -6.73
CA VAL A 134 22.57 13.35 -7.86
C VAL A 134 23.61 13.83 -8.85
N ARG A 135 24.68 14.51 -8.39
CA ARG A 135 25.73 15.06 -9.28
C ARG A 135 26.51 13.97 -10.01
N GLU A 136 26.78 12.86 -9.35
CA GLU A 136 27.64 11.80 -9.85
C GLU A 136 26.84 10.64 -10.47
N GLY A 137 25.51 10.61 -10.31
CA GLY A 137 24.63 9.60 -10.88
C GLY A 137 24.71 8.24 -10.18
N LEU A 138 25.03 8.22 -8.89
CA LEU A 138 25.31 7.02 -8.09
C LEU A 138 24.03 6.36 -7.56
N PHE A 139 23.04 6.15 -8.44
CA PHE A 139 21.77 5.51 -8.10
C PHE A 139 21.16 4.73 -9.26
N ALA A 140 20.56 3.60 -8.95
CA ALA A 140 19.65 2.89 -9.84
C ALA A 140 18.22 3.37 -9.59
N GLY A 141 17.71 4.21 -10.51
CA GLY A 141 16.39 4.81 -10.40
C GLY A 141 15.44 4.40 -11.53
N VAL A 142 14.21 4.02 -11.17
CA VAL A 142 13.12 3.66 -12.10
C VAL A 142 11.77 4.24 -11.62
N PRO A 143 10.91 4.73 -12.53
CA PRO A 143 9.52 5.02 -12.17
C PRO A 143 8.78 3.72 -11.84
N THR A 144 7.71 3.81 -11.04
CA THR A 144 6.94 2.66 -10.55
C THR A 144 5.46 2.98 -10.36
N LEU A 145 4.62 1.94 -10.22
CA LEU A 145 3.19 2.04 -9.89
C LEU A 145 2.95 2.48 -8.44
N SER A 146 3.33 3.73 -8.14
CA SER A 146 3.37 4.32 -6.80
C SER A 146 4.26 3.57 -5.81
N GLY A 147 4.19 3.94 -4.53
CA GLY A 147 4.98 3.30 -3.46
C GLY A 147 4.75 1.78 -3.40
N THR A 148 3.51 1.32 -3.63
CA THR A 148 3.19 -0.11 -3.77
C THR A 148 4.03 -0.80 -4.84
N GLY A 149 4.14 -0.18 -6.02
CA GLY A 149 4.96 -0.68 -7.12
C GLY A 149 6.45 -0.68 -6.79
N ALA A 150 6.95 0.38 -6.15
CA ALA A 150 8.34 0.46 -5.71
C ALA A 150 8.70 -0.62 -4.67
N CYS A 151 7.89 -0.79 -3.63
CA CYS A 151 8.06 -1.86 -2.64
C CYS A 151 7.98 -3.26 -3.29
N ARG A 152 7.02 -3.49 -4.21
CA ARG A 152 6.89 -4.78 -4.91
C ARG A 152 8.08 -5.09 -5.81
N LEU A 153 8.57 -4.10 -6.54
CA LEU A 153 9.73 -4.23 -7.43
C LEU A 153 11.03 -4.44 -6.63
N PHE A 154 11.21 -3.73 -5.53
CA PHE A 154 12.36 -3.96 -4.64
C PHE A 154 12.30 -5.34 -3.97
N ALA A 155 11.12 -5.83 -3.59
CA ALA A 155 10.98 -7.17 -3.03
C ALA A 155 11.35 -8.28 -4.03
N GLU A 156 11.02 -8.14 -5.32
CA GLU A 156 11.54 -9.04 -6.38
C GLU A 156 13.06 -8.91 -6.57
N PHE A 157 13.60 -7.69 -6.53
CA PHE A 157 15.05 -7.48 -6.60
C PHE A 157 15.76 -8.16 -5.42
N GLN A 158 15.23 -8.02 -4.20
CA GLN A 158 15.70 -8.72 -3.01
C GLN A 158 15.61 -10.25 -3.18
N ARG A 159 14.52 -10.77 -3.77
CA ARG A 159 14.35 -12.21 -4.06
C ARG A 159 15.42 -12.73 -5.02
N ASN A 160 15.74 -11.98 -6.06
CA ASN A 160 16.70 -12.40 -7.08
C ASN A 160 18.17 -12.30 -6.64
N PHE A 161 18.54 -11.26 -5.89
CA PHE A 161 19.95 -10.98 -5.55
C PHE A 161 20.32 -11.27 -4.09
N TYR A 162 19.33 -11.38 -3.20
CA TYR A 162 19.50 -11.72 -1.78
C TYR A 162 18.45 -12.77 -1.32
N PRO A 163 18.32 -13.94 -1.99
CA PRO A 163 17.23 -14.90 -1.75
C PRO A 163 17.18 -15.50 -0.34
N ASN A 164 18.31 -15.46 0.40
CA ASN A 164 18.44 -15.95 1.77
C ASN A 164 18.29 -14.84 2.83
N SER A 165 18.06 -13.59 2.40
CA SER A 165 17.82 -12.46 3.31
C SER A 165 16.38 -12.44 3.83
N GLN A 166 16.13 -11.60 4.82
CA GLN A 166 14.82 -11.35 5.41
C GLN A 166 14.57 -9.85 5.50
N ILE A 167 13.29 -9.45 5.47
CA ILE A 167 12.87 -8.07 5.71
C ILE A 167 12.36 -7.94 7.14
N TYR A 168 12.79 -6.89 7.84
CA TYR A 168 12.26 -6.46 9.12
C TYR A 168 11.27 -5.32 8.89
N LEU A 169 10.02 -5.49 9.36
CA LEU A 169 8.95 -4.51 9.28
C LEU A 169 8.59 -3.99 10.68
N PRO A 170 8.21 -2.71 10.86
CA PRO A 170 7.79 -2.22 12.16
C PRO A 170 6.46 -2.86 12.59
N ASN A 171 6.25 -3.02 13.90
CA ASN A 171 5.01 -3.57 14.45
C ASN A 171 4.21 -2.52 15.24
N PRO A 172 3.04 -2.08 14.76
CA PRO A 172 2.41 -2.41 13.46
C PRO A 172 3.08 -1.67 12.29
N THR A 173 2.64 -1.95 11.07
CA THR A 173 3.00 -1.21 9.84
C THR A 173 1.82 -1.23 8.87
N TRP A 174 1.93 -0.59 7.70
CA TRP A 174 0.92 -0.67 6.64
C TRP A 174 0.64 -2.13 6.27
N SER A 175 -0.63 -2.54 6.33
CA SER A 175 -1.10 -3.93 6.18
C SER A 175 -0.48 -4.65 4.97
N ASN A 176 -0.31 -3.94 3.86
CA ASN A 176 0.14 -4.53 2.61
C ASN A 176 1.65 -4.83 2.56
N HIS A 177 2.49 -4.27 3.44
CA HIS A 177 3.92 -4.65 3.49
C HIS A 177 4.11 -6.16 3.69
N ARG A 178 3.32 -6.75 4.60
CA ARG A 178 3.33 -8.21 4.82
C ARG A 178 2.90 -8.99 3.58
N ASN A 179 1.99 -8.46 2.77
CA ASN A 179 1.58 -9.10 1.51
C ASN A 179 2.67 -8.99 0.45
N ILE A 180 3.26 -7.81 0.27
CA ILE A 180 4.25 -7.54 -0.77
C ILE A 180 5.45 -8.48 -0.65
N TRP A 181 6.10 -8.54 0.52
CA TRP A 181 7.28 -9.39 0.71
C TRP A 181 6.95 -10.89 0.79
N ARG A 182 5.77 -11.26 1.31
CA ARG A 182 5.30 -12.66 1.26
C ARG A 182 5.08 -13.15 -0.17
N GLN A 183 4.55 -12.30 -1.06
CA GLN A 183 4.36 -12.64 -2.47
C GLN A 183 5.67 -12.64 -3.27
N ALA A 184 6.71 -11.97 -2.77
CA ALA A 184 8.09 -12.08 -3.25
C ALA A 184 8.86 -13.27 -2.63
N GLU A 185 8.20 -14.11 -1.82
CA GLU A 185 8.80 -15.24 -1.10
C GLU A 185 9.96 -14.87 -0.16
N ILE A 186 10.04 -13.61 0.28
CA ILE A 186 11.03 -13.16 1.27
C ILE A 186 10.48 -13.39 2.69
N PRO A 187 11.25 -14.02 3.60
CA PRO A 187 10.90 -14.11 5.01
C PRO A 187 10.66 -12.74 5.65
N VAL A 188 9.47 -12.56 6.22
CA VAL A 188 9.09 -11.35 6.95
C VAL A 188 9.32 -11.55 8.44
N LYS A 189 10.07 -10.63 9.06
CA LYS A 189 10.19 -10.44 10.50
C LYS A 189 9.52 -9.14 10.91
N MET A 190 9.14 -9.06 12.17
CA MET A 190 8.58 -7.86 12.78
C MET A 190 9.58 -7.35 13.84
N PHE A 191 9.72 -6.04 13.98
CA PHE A 191 10.43 -5.40 15.10
C PHE A 191 9.49 -4.50 15.89
N HIS A 192 9.76 -4.32 17.19
CA HIS A 192 8.96 -3.46 18.07
C HIS A 192 8.99 -2.01 17.59
N TYR A 193 7.84 -1.33 17.64
CA TYR A 193 7.72 0.05 17.20
C TYR A 193 6.74 0.84 18.07
N TYR A 194 5.51 0.34 18.24
CA TYR A 194 4.47 1.04 19.00
C TYR A 194 4.26 0.44 20.38
N GLN A 195 4.18 1.29 21.40
CA GLN A 195 3.85 0.92 22.79
C GLN A 195 2.39 1.30 23.10
N PRO A 196 1.44 0.36 23.22
CA PRO A 196 0.03 0.68 23.41
C PRO A 196 -0.31 1.53 24.65
N ASP A 197 0.41 1.33 25.75
CA ASP A 197 0.13 2.03 27.01
C ASP A 197 0.44 3.53 26.90
N THR A 198 1.59 3.88 26.32
CA THR A 198 2.02 5.28 26.10
C THR A 198 1.48 5.88 24.81
N LYS A 199 0.99 5.03 23.88
CA LYS A 199 0.61 5.37 22.49
C LYS A 199 1.74 6.04 21.69
N GLY A 200 2.98 5.81 22.10
CA GLY A 200 4.21 6.35 21.52
C GLY A 200 5.15 5.26 20.99
N LEU A 201 6.41 5.64 20.80
CA LEU A 201 7.45 4.77 20.24
C LEU A 201 8.07 3.89 21.34
N ASP A 202 8.10 2.57 21.15
CA ASP A 202 8.89 1.65 21.98
C ASP A 202 10.35 1.64 21.52
N PHE A 203 11.04 2.76 21.70
CA PHE A 203 12.39 2.92 21.17
C PHE A 203 13.39 1.92 21.79
N ALA A 204 13.24 1.60 23.07
CA ALA A 204 14.11 0.65 23.76
C ALA A 204 13.96 -0.78 23.20
N ALA A 205 12.73 -1.24 22.93
CA ALA A 205 12.52 -2.53 22.29
C ALA A 205 12.91 -2.54 20.80
N LEU A 206 12.67 -1.44 20.08
CA LEU A 206 13.10 -1.23 18.69
C LEU A 206 14.61 -1.41 18.55
N MET A 207 15.40 -0.67 19.35
CA MET A 207 16.86 -0.73 19.33
C MET A 207 17.39 -2.11 19.77
N LYS A 208 16.70 -2.79 20.68
CA LYS A 208 17.01 -4.16 21.07
C LYS A 208 16.82 -5.14 19.91
N ASP A 209 15.74 -5.03 19.13
CA ASP A 209 15.50 -5.91 17.98
C ASP A 209 16.52 -5.69 16.86
N VAL A 210 16.86 -4.42 16.57
CA VAL A 210 17.92 -4.05 15.63
C VAL A 210 19.26 -4.69 16.02
N LYS A 211 19.67 -4.55 17.29
CA LYS A 211 20.93 -5.12 17.81
C LYS A 211 20.98 -6.65 17.71
N ASN A 212 19.82 -7.30 17.90
CA ASN A 212 19.69 -8.77 17.87
C ASN A 212 19.43 -9.34 16.46
N ALA A 213 19.12 -8.52 15.45
CA ALA A 213 18.95 -8.99 14.09
C ALA A 213 20.28 -9.53 13.51
N PRO A 214 20.27 -10.54 12.63
CA PRO A 214 21.47 -10.99 11.92
C PRO A 214 22.06 -9.86 11.08
N ASP A 215 23.39 -9.69 11.15
CA ASP A 215 24.14 -8.71 10.36
C ASP A 215 23.77 -8.80 8.87
N GLY A 216 23.69 -7.67 8.16
CA GLY A 216 23.23 -7.67 6.77
C GLY A 216 21.72 -7.81 6.55
N SER A 217 20.89 -7.84 7.60
CA SER A 217 19.42 -7.82 7.46
C SER A 217 18.89 -6.53 6.80
N PHE A 218 17.75 -6.63 6.11
CA PHE A 218 17.05 -5.51 5.49
C PHE A 218 15.98 -4.97 6.45
N PHE A 219 15.86 -3.65 6.58
CA PHE A 219 14.86 -2.99 7.43
C PHE A 219 14.00 -2.04 6.62
N LEU A 220 12.68 -2.21 6.67
CA LEU A 220 11.74 -1.23 6.14
C LEU A 220 11.50 -0.13 7.17
N LEU A 221 11.77 1.11 6.79
CA LEU A 221 11.64 2.30 7.63
C LEU A 221 10.62 3.26 7.02
N HIS A 222 9.82 3.92 7.86
CA HIS A 222 8.95 5.02 7.43
C HIS A 222 9.69 6.31 7.84
N PRO A 223 10.11 7.18 6.91
CA PRO A 223 10.92 8.35 7.25
C PRO A 223 10.12 9.43 7.99
N CYS A 224 8.81 9.46 7.78
CA CYS A 224 7.84 10.33 8.44
C CYS A 224 6.41 9.77 8.29
N ALA A 225 5.50 10.25 9.14
CA ALA A 225 4.09 9.89 9.20
C ALA A 225 3.83 8.37 9.15
N HIS A 226 4.44 7.64 10.08
CA HIS A 226 4.33 6.18 10.14
C HIS A 226 2.88 5.69 10.03
N ASN A 227 2.63 4.77 9.09
CA ASN A 227 1.31 4.17 8.87
C ASN A 227 1.28 2.78 9.55
N PRO A 228 0.39 2.53 10.53
CA PRO A 228 -0.84 3.26 10.84
C PRO A 228 -0.76 4.29 12.00
N THR A 229 0.34 4.37 12.74
CA THR A 229 0.30 4.96 14.09
C THR A 229 0.40 6.48 14.16
N GLY A 230 0.99 7.12 13.15
CA GLY A 230 1.39 8.53 13.17
C GLY A 230 2.54 8.85 14.14
N VAL A 231 3.12 7.85 14.82
CA VAL A 231 4.27 8.03 15.73
C VAL A 231 5.55 7.95 14.92
N ASP A 232 6.35 9.01 14.94
CA ASP A 232 7.68 9.05 14.31
C ASP A 232 8.79 9.17 15.38
N PRO A 233 10.00 8.60 15.17
CA PRO A 233 11.16 8.85 16.04
C PRO A 233 11.65 10.31 15.98
N THR A 234 12.29 10.76 17.06
CA THR A 234 12.99 12.07 17.06
C THR A 234 14.27 12.03 16.23
N GLU A 235 14.86 13.20 15.96
CA GLU A 235 16.12 13.31 15.21
C GLU A 235 17.27 12.55 15.89
N GLU A 236 17.35 12.59 17.22
CA GLU A 236 18.33 11.88 18.04
C GLU A 236 18.11 10.36 17.96
N GLN A 237 16.86 9.93 18.02
CA GLN A 237 16.49 8.52 17.86
C GLN A 237 16.81 7.99 16.46
N TRP A 238 16.63 8.81 15.42
CA TRP A 238 17.05 8.46 14.06
C TRP A 238 18.57 8.35 13.93
N LYS A 239 19.35 9.23 14.57
CA LYS A 239 20.82 9.14 14.60
C LYS A 239 21.31 7.88 15.31
N GLU A 240 20.75 7.53 16.48
CA GLU A 240 21.10 6.29 17.17
C GLU A 240 20.72 5.04 16.35
N LEU A 241 19.54 5.06 15.71
CA LEU A 241 19.09 3.98 14.83
C LEU A 241 19.98 3.82 13.59
N SER A 242 20.37 4.94 12.95
CA SER A 242 21.31 4.97 11.83
C SER A 242 22.65 4.34 12.21
N TYR A 243 23.25 4.81 13.32
CA TYR A 243 24.49 4.27 13.86
C TYR A 243 24.46 2.75 14.06
N GLU A 244 23.41 2.21 14.69
CA GLU A 244 23.31 0.77 14.95
C GLU A 244 23.05 -0.04 13.67
N LEU A 245 22.24 0.47 12.72
CA LEU A 245 22.12 -0.17 11.40
C LEU A 245 23.47 -0.16 10.66
N LYS A 246 24.28 0.88 10.82
CA LYS A 246 25.62 0.99 10.21
C LYS A 246 26.59 -0.02 10.80
N VAL A 247 26.65 -0.12 12.13
CA VAL A 247 27.49 -1.08 12.88
C VAL A 247 27.16 -2.52 12.47
N LYS A 248 25.87 -2.83 12.28
CA LYS A 248 25.37 -4.15 11.91
C LYS A 248 25.35 -4.43 10.39
N ASN A 249 25.84 -3.47 9.59
CA ASN A 249 25.81 -3.47 8.12
C ASN A 249 24.41 -3.80 7.56
N HIS A 250 23.35 -3.32 8.22
CA HIS A 250 21.96 -3.51 7.80
C HIS A 250 21.62 -2.60 6.61
N PHE A 251 20.73 -3.08 5.74
CA PHE A 251 20.27 -2.30 4.59
C PHE A 251 18.96 -1.55 4.91
N PRO A 252 18.97 -0.20 5.00
CA PRO A 252 17.77 0.60 5.17
C PRO A 252 16.98 0.71 3.85
N PHE A 253 15.69 0.40 3.91
CA PHE A 253 14.73 0.60 2.83
C PHE A 253 13.60 1.52 3.30
N PHE A 254 13.51 2.73 2.76
CA PHE A 254 12.50 3.72 3.16
C PHE A 254 11.23 3.63 2.30
N ASP A 255 10.05 3.53 2.93
CA ASP A 255 8.75 3.79 2.30
C ASP A 255 8.36 5.27 2.51
N MET A 256 8.68 6.12 1.53
CA MET A 256 8.50 7.56 1.57
C MET A 256 7.19 7.97 0.87
N ALA A 257 6.06 7.66 1.52
CA ALA A 257 4.72 7.90 0.98
C ALA A 257 4.08 9.26 1.38
N TYR A 258 4.68 10.01 2.30
CA TYR A 258 4.08 11.17 2.97
C TYR A 258 4.98 12.42 3.03
N GLN A 259 6.04 12.49 2.22
CA GLN A 259 6.99 13.61 2.28
C GLN A 259 6.29 14.98 2.08
N GLY A 260 6.51 15.88 3.04
CA GLY A 260 5.91 17.21 3.17
C GLY A 260 4.49 17.22 3.73
N PHE A 261 3.85 16.05 3.89
CA PHE A 261 2.49 15.91 4.41
C PHE A 261 2.47 15.77 5.95
N ALA A 262 3.57 15.36 6.59
CA ALA A 262 3.65 15.20 8.04
C ALA A 262 3.78 16.57 8.73
N SER A 263 4.76 17.37 8.30
CA SER A 263 5.05 18.69 8.89
C SER A 263 4.56 19.89 8.08
N GLY A 264 4.34 19.73 6.76
CA GLY A 264 4.19 20.84 5.82
C GLY A 264 5.51 21.32 5.21
N ASP A 265 6.60 20.58 5.44
CA ASP A 265 7.96 20.87 4.97
C ASP A 265 8.59 19.59 4.38
N LEU A 266 9.06 19.69 3.13
CA LEU A 266 9.58 18.53 2.37
C LEU A 266 10.96 18.07 2.84
N ASP A 267 11.75 18.98 3.40
CA ASP A 267 13.14 18.72 3.80
C ASP A 267 13.16 18.14 5.22
N LYS A 268 12.30 18.67 6.12
CA LYS A 268 12.05 18.07 7.44
C LYS A 268 11.49 16.65 7.31
N ASP A 269 10.52 16.43 6.44
CA ASP A 269 9.91 15.11 6.24
C ASP A 269 10.83 14.10 5.51
N ALA A 270 11.99 14.56 5.01
CA ALA A 270 13.06 13.71 4.46
C ALA A 270 14.24 13.52 5.42
N GLN A 271 14.26 14.19 6.58
CA GLN A 271 15.41 14.25 7.49
C GLN A 271 15.90 12.86 7.92
N ALA A 272 15.00 11.93 8.24
CA ALA A 272 15.35 10.56 8.60
C ALA A 272 16.16 9.83 7.51
N LEU A 273 15.76 9.98 6.24
CA LEU A 273 16.50 9.40 5.10
C LEU A 273 17.85 10.12 4.90
N ARG A 274 17.91 11.43 5.13
CA ARG A 274 19.13 12.23 4.97
C ARG A 274 20.18 11.95 6.06
N ILE A 275 19.78 11.68 7.30
CA ILE A 275 20.69 11.21 8.37
C ILE A 275 21.42 9.93 7.92
N PHE A 276 20.67 8.92 7.47
CA PHE A 276 21.26 7.66 6.98
C PHE A 276 22.15 7.88 5.74
N PHE A 277 21.80 8.84 4.89
CA PHE A 277 22.60 9.18 3.72
C PHE A 277 23.93 9.85 4.11
N GLU A 278 23.91 10.75 5.09
CA GLU A 278 25.08 11.44 5.64
C GLU A 278 26.00 10.49 6.42
N ASP A 279 25.44 9.51 7.15
CA ASP A 279 26.17 8.39 7.76
C ASP A 279 26.68 7.35 6.71
N GLY A 280 26.48 7.64 5.42
CA GLY A 280 27.04 6.91 4.28
C GLY A 280 26.40 5.54 4.06
N HIS A 281 25.12 5.35 4.38
CA HIS A 281 24.40 4.11 4.01
C HIS A 281 24.16 4.04 2.51
N LEU A 282 24.24 2.82 1.96
CA LEU A 282 23.49 2.50 0.74
C LEU A 282 22.02 2.36 1.14
N ILE A 283 21.13 3.03 0.41
CA ILE A 283 19.73 3.19 0.75
C ILE A 283 18.87 2.73 -0.43
N GLY A 284 17.79 2.01 -0.16
CA GLY A 284 16.65 1.90 -1.07
C GLY A 284 15.52 2.83 -0.63
N CYS A 285 14.85 3.49 -1.57
CA CYS A 285 13.75 4.40 -1.28
C CYS A 285 12.59 4.22 -2.28
N ALA A 286 11.42 3.90 -1.74
CA ALA A 286 10.14 3.83 -2.44
C ALA A 286 9.36 5.14 -2.22
N GLN A 287 9.31 6.01 -3.22
CA GLN A 287 8.58 7.28 -3.17
C GLN A 287 7.16 7.13 -3.75
N SER A 288 6.16 7.75 -3.10
CA SER A 288 4.78 7.79 -3.57
C SER A 288 4.27 9.23 -3.70
N PHE A 289 3.86 9.64 -4.90
CA PHE A 289 3.25 10.95 -5.14
C PHE A 289 1.73 10.97 -4.91
N ALA A 290 1.16 9.87 -4.42
CA ALA A 290 -0.28 9.70 -4.26
C ALA A 290 -0.88 10.68 -3.23
N LYS A 291 -0.14 11.06 -2.18
CA LYS A 291 -0.66 11.89 -1.07
C LYS A 291 -0.25 13.35 -1.22
N ASN A 292 1.04 13.61 -1.33
CA ASN A 292 1.60 14.97 -1.39
C ASN A 292 1.22 15.75 -2.66
N MET A 293 0.86 15.08 -3.75
CA MET A 293 0.28 15.68 -4.96
C MET A 293 -1.16 15.22 -5.25
N GLY A 294 -1.79 14.45 -4.37
CA GLY A 294 -3.16 13.93 -4.59
C GLY A 294 -3.31 12.92 -5.74
N LEU A 295 -2.22 12.40 -6.30
CA LEU A 295 -2.20 11.53 -7.49
C LEU A 295 -2.59 10.05 -7.20
N TYR A 296 -3.59 9.83 -6.34
CA TYR A 296 -4.03 8.51 -5.86
C TYR A 296 -4.41 7.53 -6.98
N GLY A 297 -5.12 8.04 -8.01
CA GLY A 297 -5.58 7.26 -9.16
C GLY A 297 -4.47 7.01 -10.19
N HIS A 298 -3.61 8.01 -10.42
CA HIS A 298 -2.54 8.00 -11.41
C HIS A 298 -1.37 7.03 -11.14
N LYS A 299 -1.30 6.45 -9.92
CA LYS A 299 -0.28 5.46 -9.50
C LYS A 299 1.16 5.90 -9.77
N VAL A 300 1.51 7.12 -9.42
CA VAL A 300 2.86 7.65 -9.65
C VAL A 300 3.79 7.42 -8.44
N GLY A 301 4.99 6.92 -8.71
CA GLY A 301 6.04 6.69 -7.72
C GLY A 301 7.40 6.44 -8.37
N CYS A 302 8.44 6.41 -7.55
CA CYS A 302 9.81 6.16 -7.95
C CYS A 302 10.43 5.12 -7.00
N LEU A 303 11.20 4.17 -7.53
CA LEU A 303 12.16 3.40 -6.76
C LEU A 303 13.55 3.93 -7.08
N SER A 304 14.29 4.33 -6.06
CA SER A 304 15.72 4.65 -6.15
C SER A 304 16.52 3.74 -5.22
N VAL A 305 17.68 3.28 -5.67
CA VAL A 305 18.63 2.52 -4.85
C VAL A 305 20.03 3.11 -5.04
N LEU A 306 20.66 3.58 -3.97
CA LEU A 306 22.00 4.15 -4.01
C LEU A 306 23.05 3.07 -4.31
N CYS A 307 24.08 3.45 -5.05
CA CYS A 307 25.14 2.56 -5.54
C CYS A 307 26.52 3.15 -5.19
N ASN A 308 27.56 2.32 -5.15
CA ASN A 308 28.93 2.78 -4.86
C ASN A 308 29.58 3.49 -6.05
N ASP A 309 29.22 3.07 -7.27
CA ASP A 309 29.80 3.51 -8.53
C ASP A 309 28.75 3.48 -9.67
N LYS A 310 29.15 3.97 -10.85
CA LYS A 310 28.28 4.11 -12.03
C LYS A 310 27.99 2.76 -12.70
N GLU A 311 28.94 1.85 -12.63
CA GLU A 311 28.89 0.50 -13.17
C GLU A 311 27.82 -0.32 -12.43
N GLN A 312 27.82 -0.26 -11.09
CA GLN A 312 26.78 -0.83 -10.23
C GLN A 312 25.43 -0.15 -10.46
N ALA A 313 25.38 1.18 -10.58
CA ALA A 313 24.13 1.90 -10.87
C ALA A 313 23.50 1.45 -12.20
N ALA A 314 24.30 1.29 -13.26
CA ALA A 314 23.84 0.78 -14.55
C ALA A 314 23.38 -0.70 -14.47
N ALA A 315 24.15 -1.55 -13.78
CA ALA A 315 23.80 -2.95 -13.61
C ALA A 315 22.51 -3.14 -12.79
N MET A 316 22.35 -2.42 -11.68
CA MET A 316 21.15 -2.49 -10.85
C MET A 316 19.93 -1.90 -11.57
N LYS A 317 20.10 -0.78 -12.31
CA LYS A 317 19.01 -0.19 -13.10
C LYS A 317 18.50 -1.15 -14.18
N SER A 318 19.39 -1.82 -14.91
CA SER A 318 18.96 -2.78 -15.95
C SER A 318 18.21 -3.98 -15.36
N GLN A 319 18.60 -4.47 -14.18
CA GLN A 319 17.87 -5.54 -13.49
C GLN A 319 16.50 -5.09 -12.97
N LEU A 320 16.40 -3.89 -12.38
CA LEU A 320 15.11 -3.31 -12.00
C LEU A 320 14.19 -3.11 -13.22
N GLN A 321 14.73 -2.67 -14.35
CA GLN A 321 13.99 -2.54 -15.60
C GLN A 321 13.51 -3.90 -16.11
N ASN A 322 14.37 -4.93 -16.13
CA ASN A 322 14.03 -6.28 -16.56
C ASN A 322 12.89 -6.90 -15.72
N ILE A 323 12.95 -6.75 -14.39
CA ILE A 323 11.87 -7.20 -13.50
C ILE A 323 10.58 -6.41 -13.78
N SER A 324 10.66 -5.09 -13.92
CA SER A 324 9.49 -4.25 -14.21
C SER A 324 8.82 -4.57 -15.55
N LEU A 325 9.61 -4.95 -16.57
CA LEU A 325 9.12 -5.35 -17.89
C LEU A 325 8.23 -6.59 -17.79
N ALA A 326 8.61 -7.59 -17.00
CA ALA A 326 7.81 -8.78 -16.74
C ALA A 326 6.57 -8.52 -15.86
N MET A 327 6.61 -7.49 -15.00
CA MET A 327 5.50 -7.14 -14.11
C MET A 327 4.40 -6.31 -14.78
N TYR A 328 4.77 -5.32 -15.60
CA TYR A 328 3.81 -4.37 -16.19
C TYR A 328 4.23 -3.80 -17.55
N SER A 329 5.32 -4.28 -18.16
CA SER A 329 5.92 -3.77 -19.42
C SER A 329 6.40 -2.31 -19.34
N SER A 330 5.48 -1.36 -19.26
CA SER A 330 5.73 0.08 -19.21
C SER A 330 4.74 0.76 -18.26
N LEU A 331 4.92 2.06 -18.00
CA LEU A 331 4.13 2.81 -17.03
C LEU A 331 3.25 3.87 -17.71
N PRO A 332 2.09 4.22 -17.12
CA PRO A 332 1.28 5.34 -17.58
C PRO A 332 2.06 6.66 -17.55
N ILE A 333 2.40 7.19 -18.73
CA ILE A 333 3.26 8.37 -18.88
C ILE A 333 2.64 9.67 -18.34
N HIS A 334 1.30 9.76 -18.31
CA HIS A 334 0.61 10.97 -17.88
C HIS A 334 0.98 11.38 -16.44
N GLY A 335 1.03 10.41 -15.53
CA GLY A 335 1.37 10.66 -14.13
C GLY A 335 2.84 11.07 -13.92
N THR A 336 3.78 10.47 -14.65
CA THR A 336 5.20 10.85 -14.56
C THR A 336 5.46 12.22 -15.19
N LEU A 337 4.72 12.59 -16.24
CA LEU A 337 4.71 13.94 -16.80
C LEU A 337 4.20 15.00 -15.82
N LEU A 338 3.07 14.76 -15.14
CA LEU A 338 2.54 15.69 -14.13
C LEU A 338 3.56 16.00 -13.05
N VAL A 339 4.13 14.96 -12.42
CA VAL A 339 5.13 15.14 -11.36
C VAL A 339 6.41 15.79 -11.91
N SER A 340 6.89 15.36 -13.08
CA SER A 340 8.11 15.94 -13.67
C SER A 340 7.93 17.42 -14.05
N MET A 341 6.73 17.82 -14.52
CA MET A 341 6.41 19.21 -14.80
C MET A 341 6.38 20.03 -13.51
N ILE A 342 5.64 19.60 -12.49
CA ILE A 342 5.51 20.30 -11.20
C ILE A 342 6.87 20.46 -10.50
N LEU A 343 7.74 19.44 -10.53
CA LEU A 343 9.05 19.48 -9.86
C LEU A 343 10.16 20.21 -10.64
N SER A 344 9.92 20.61 -11.90
CA SER A 344 10.95 21.27 -12.72
C SER A 344 10.56 22.65 -13.27
N ASP A 345 9.33 23.08 -13.02
CA ASP A 345 8.84 24.43 -13.24
C ASP A 345 8.82 25.14 -11.86
N PRO A 346 9.72 26.11 -11.60
CA PRO A 346 9.87 26.70 -10.26
C PRO A 346 8.60 27.36 -9.71
N ASP A 347 7.74 27.91 -10.58
CA ASP A 347 6.49 28.54 -10.18
C ASP A 347 5.46 27.48 -9.77
N MET A 348 5.40 26.36 -10.49
CA MET A 348 4.56 25.21 -10.13
C MET A 348 5.06 24.50 -8.87
N GLU A 349 6.37 24.38 -8.68
CA GLU A 349 6.96 23.81 -7.47
C GLU A 349 6.64 24.68 -6.25
N ALA A 350 6.77 26.01 -6.38
CA ALA A 350 6.42 26.96 -5.33
C ALA A 350 4.92 26.92 -4.98
N LEU A 351 4.04 26.83 -5.98
CA LEU A 351 2.60 26.63 -5.77
C LEU A 351 2.34 25.30 -5.04
N TRP A 352 2.92 24.20 -5.51
CA TRP A 352 2.78 22.88 -4.88
C TRP A 352 3.23 22.89 -3.42
N ARG A 353 4.39 23.47 -3.11
CA ARG A 353 4.90 23.60 -1.73
C ARG A 353 3.93 24.40 -0.83
N LYS A 354 3.34 25.49 -1.35
CA LYS A 354 2.32 26.28 -0.65
C LYS A 354 1.05 25.47 -0.37
N GLU A 355 0.56 24.72 -1.35
CA GLU A 355 -0.63 23.87 -1.21
C GLU A 355 -0.39 22.70 -0.24
N LEU A 356 0.77 22.04 -0.33
CA LEU A 356 1.17 20.95 0.56
C LEU A 356 1.24 21.41 2.02
N LYS A 357 1.81 22.59 2.28
CA LYS A 357 1.82 23.22 3.61
C LYS A 357 0.40 23.53 4.11
N ALA A 358 -0.52 23.94 3.24
CA ALA A 358 -1.92 24.15 3.60
C ALA A 358 -2.65 22.84 3.95
N MET A 359 -2.43 21.76 3.18
CA MET A 359 -2.97 20.43 3.47
C MET A 359 -2.48 19.89 4.82
N ALA A 360 -1.18 19.96 5.08
CA ALA A 360 -0.59 19.56 6.37
C ALA A 360 -1.14 20.40 7.53
N LYS A 361 -1.23 21.73 7.36
CA LYS A 361 -1.78 22.63 8.39
C LYS A 361 -3.25 22.34 8.71
N ARG A 362 -4.07 21.98 7.72
CA ARG A 362 -5.46 21.52 7.97
C ARG A 362 -5.47 20.29 8.86
N ILE A 363 -4.65 19.29 8.58
CA ILE A 363 -4.61 18.04 9.36
C ILE A 363 -4.15 18.30 10.80
N GLN A 364 -3.11 19.12 10.99
CA GLN A 364 -2.67 19.57 12.31
C GLN A 364 -3.78 20.32 13.08
N THR A 365 -4.55 21.16 12.38
CA THR A 365 -5.68 21.90 12.98
C THR A 365 -6.81 20.96 13.40
N MET A 366 -7.12 19.93 12.60
CA MET A 366 -8.12 18.92 12.96
C MET A 366 -7.67 18.03 14.11
N ARG A 367 -6.38 17.68 14.21
CA ARG A 367 -5.81 17.00 15.39
C ARG A 367 -5.98 17.82 16.67
N ALA A 368 -5.61 19.10 16.63
CA ALA A 368 -5.75 20.00 17.78
C ALA A 368 -7.22 20.17 18.19
N SER A 369 -8.12 20.41 17.23
CA SER A 369 -9.56 20.55 17.49
C SER A 369 -10.19 19.26 18.03
N PHE A 370 -9.79 18.10 17.52
CA PHE A 370 -10.29 16.80 17.98
C PHE A 370 -9.85 16.49 19.42
N ARG A 371 -8.57 16.70 19.73
CA ARG A 371 -8.04 16.60 21.10
C ARG A 371 -8.78 17.55 22.05
N GLN A 372 -8.90 18.83 21.68
CA GLN A 372 -9.55 19.85 22.52
C GLN A 372 -11.02 19.50 22.80
N ASN A 373 -11.76 18.98 21.81
CA ASN A 373 -13.15 18.55 22.02
C ASN A 373 -13.25 17.37 23.00
N LEU A 374 -12.31 16.41 22.97
CA LEU A 374 -12.27 15.31 23.94
C LEU A 374 -11.91 15.78 25.35
N GLU A 375 -10.94 16.70 25.47
CA GLU A 375 -10.55 17.29 26.75
C GLU A 375 -11.68 18.13 27.38
N ASN A 376 -12.50 18.80 26.56
CA ASN A 376 -13.68 19.56 26.99
C ASN A 376 -14.87 18.70 27.48
N LEU A 377 -14.83 17.36 27.34
CA LEU A 377 -15.89 16.43 27.75
C LEU A 377 -15.61 15.76 29.11
N ASP A 378 -14.71 16.35 29.90
CA ASP A 378 -14.20 15.80 31.18
C ASP A 378 -13.71 14.35 31.03
N SER A 379 -13.08 14.05 29.89
CA SER A 379 -12.60 12.71 29.58
C SER A 379 -11.40 12.34 30.46
N THR A 380 -11.46 11.19 31.15
CA THR A 380 -10.41 10.75 32.10
C THR A 380 -9.20 10.09 31.42
N LEU A 381 -9.18 10.01 30.09
CA LEU A 381 -8.12 9.39 29.29
C LEU A 381 -7.15 10.44 28.74
N ASN A 382 -5.86 10.08 28.61
CA ASN A 382 -4.88 10.96 27.98
C ASN A 382 -5.00 10.93 26.44
N TRP A 383 -5.43 12.06 25.87
CA TRP A 383 -5.62 12.31 24.44
C TRP A 383 -4.46 13.06 23.75
N GLU A 384 -3.37 13.35 24.46
CA GLU A 384 -2.19 14.07 23.94
C GLU A 384 -1.59 13.47 22.67
N HIS A 385 -1.62 12.13 22.57
CA HIS A 385 -1.16 11.36 21.43
C HIS A 385 -1.78 11.79 20.09
N ILE A 386 -3.01 12.33 20.09
CA ILE A 386 -3.66 12.86 18.87
C ILE A 386 -2.84 13.99 18.25
N THR A 387 -2.17 14.79 19.08
CA THR A 387 -1.38 15.96 18.67
C THR A 387 0.13 15.71 18.58
N THR A 388 0.67 14.71 19.27
CA THR A 388 2.09 14.32 19.10
C THR A 388 2.30 13.37 17.93
N GLN A 389 1.27 12.58 17.56
CA GLN A 389 1.24 11.84 16.29
C GLN A 389 1.04 12.79 15.10
N VAL A 390 1.68 12.50 13.96
CA VAL A 390 1.74 13.36 12.77
C VAL A 390 1.13 12.70 11.52
N GLY A 391 1.01 13.47 10.44
CA GLY A 391 0.49 12.99 9.15
C GLY A 391 -1.00 12.59 9.20
N MET A 392 -1.41 11.72 8.26
CA MET A 392 -2.82 11.40 8.02
C MET A 392 -3.49 10.53 9.10
N PHE A 393 -2.73 9.74 9.86
CA PHE A 393 -3.32 8.69 10.71
C PHE A 393 -3.04 8.90 12.20
N CYS A 394 -4.06 8.65 13.01
CA CYS A 394 -3.97 8.64 14.46
C CYS A 394 -4.33 7.24 14.96
N PHE A 395 -3.46 6.64 15.79
CA PHE A 395 -3.81 5.43 16.54
C PHE A 395 -4.44 5.84 17.87
N SER A 396 -5.76 5.73 17.94
CA SER A 396 -6.57 6.17 19.08
C SER A 396 -6.41 5.30 20.33
N GLY A 397 -5.96 4.06 20.16
CA GLY A 397 -5.97 3.03 21.22
C GLY A 397 -7.37 2.49 21.55
N LEU A 398 -8.40 2.81 20.76
CA LEU A 398 -9.73 2.21 20.89
C LEU A 398 -9.68 0.70 20.61
N SER A 399 -10.36 -0.07 21.46
CA SER A 399 -10.52 -1.51 21.29
C SER A 399 -11.46 -1.86 20.12
N PRO A 400 -11.37 -3.07 19.53
CA PRO A 400 -12.27 -3.51 18.48
C PRO A 400 -13.76 -3.44 18.89
N ASP A 401 -14.07 -3.69 20.16
CA ASP A 401 -15.45 -3.57 20.68
C ASP A 401 -15.91 -2.11 20.70
N GLN A 402 -15.06 -1.16 21.10
CA GLN A 402 -15.40 0.28 21.05
C GLN A 402 -15.58 0.76 19.61
N VAL A 403 -14.70 0.36 18.68
CA VAL A 403 -14.86 0.63 17.25
C VAL A 403 -16.19 0.08 16.72
N LYS A 404 -16.62 -1.11 17.17
CA LYS A 404 -17.91 -1.69 16.79
C LYS A 404 -19.12 -0.93 17.34
N HIS A 405 -19.03 -0.32 18.53
CA HIS A 405 -20.09 0.55 19.04
C HIS A 405 -20.11 1.88 18.27
N LEU A 406 -18.95 2.46 17.92
CA LEU A 406 -18.87 3.64 17.04
C LEU A 406 -19.52 3.40 15.67
N GLU A 407 -19.28 2.23 15.07
CA GLU A 407 -19.92 1.84 13.81
C GLU A 407 -21.44 1.70 13.96
N LYS A 408 -21.88 0.90 14.95
CA LYS A 408 -23.28 0.49 15.11
C LYS A 408 -24.20 1.61 15.63
N ASP A 409 -23.74 2.35 16.62
CA ASP A 409 -24.57 3.26 17.42
C ASP A 409 -24.35 4.73 17.02
N PHE A 410 -23.23 5.05 16.34
CA PHE A 410 -22.87 6.42 15.93
C PHE A 410 -22.56 6.56 14.44
N HIS A 411 -22.62 5.50 13.63
CA HIS A 411 -22.35 5.55 12.19
C HIS A 411 -20.92 6.08 11.85
N ILE A 412 -19.94 5.78 12.72
CA ILE A 412 -18.54 6.19 12.57
C ILE A 412 -17.70 4.99 12.13
N TYR A 413 -17.22 5.04 10.89
CA TYR A 413 -16.58 3.93 10.19
C TYR A 413 -15.05 4.06 10.21
N MET A 414 -14.38 3.17 10.94
CA MET A 414 -12.91 3.13 11.07
C MET A 414 -12.38 1.69 11.12
N THR A 415 -11.08 1.48 11.00
CA THR A 415 -10.52 0.11 11.02
C THR A 415 -10.54 -0.48 12.44
N PRO A 416 -10.74 -1.82 12.60
CA PRO A 416 -10.88 -2.46 13.91
C PRO A 416 -9.67 -2.36 14.86
N ASP A 417 -8.53 -1.89 14.35
CA ASP A 417 -7.29 -1.64 15.09
C ASP A 417 -7.24 -0.24 15.75
N GLY A 418 -8.30 0.56 15.62
CA GLY A 418 -8.37 1.89 16.24
C GLY A 418 -7.69 3.00 15.42
N ARG A 419 -7.32 2.77 14.16
CA ARG A 419 -6.75 3.82 13.28
C ARG A 419 -7.82 4.76 12.75
N ILE A 420 -7.66 6.05 13.08
CA ILE A 420 -8.44 7.18 12.54
C ILE A 420 -7.67 7.82 11.38
N SER A 421 -8.33 8.02 10.23
CA SER A 421 -7.87 8.93 9.18
C SER A 421 -8.29 10.35 9.52
N MET A 422 -7.33 11.20 9.92
CA MET A 422 -7.55 12.62 10.24
C MET A 422 -8.00 13.44 9.03
N ALA A 423 -7.89 12.90 7.81
CA ALA A 423 -8.49 13.50 6.61
C ALA A 423 -10.03 13.40 6.60
N GLY A 424 -10.62 12.42 7.31
CA GLY A 424 -12.08 12.31 7.47
C GLY A 424 -12.65 13.21 8.57
N VAL A 425 -11.81 13.85 9.38
CA VAL A 425 -12.21 14.77 10.45
C VAL A 425 -12.29 16.19 9.88
N THR A 426 -13.45 16.84 10.06
CA THR A 426 -13.78 18.18 9.55
C THR A 426 -14.26 19.09 10.68
N ARG A 427 -14.30 20.41 10.46
CA ARG A 427 -14.93 21.34 11.42
C ARG A 427 -16.40 20.99 11.72
N SER A 428 -17.11 20.43 10.74
CA SER A 428 -18.52 20.07 10.87
C SER A 428 -18.77 18.77 11.64
N ASN A 429 -17.80 17.86 11.74
CA ASN A 429 -18.00 16.54 12.33
C ASN A 429 -17.16 16.25 13.60
N VAL A 430 -16.12 17.06 13.86
CA VAL A 430 -15.17 16.82 14.96
C VAL A 430 -15.83 16.78 16.35
N ASN A 431 -16.83 17.62 16.59
CA ASN A 431 -17.58 17.63 17.85
C ASN A 431 -18.39 16.34 18.03
N TYR A 432 -19.07 15.85 16.98
CA TYR A 432 -19.84 14.60 17.02
C TYR A 432 -18.92 13.40 17.26
N LEU A 433 -17.78 13.36 16.56
CA LEU A 433 -16.74 12.34 16.74
C LEU A 433 -16.20 12.29 18.17
N ALA A 434 -15.92 13.44 18.78
CA ALA A 434 -15.42 13.51 20.16
C ALA A 434 -16.45 12.99 21.17
N ASN A 435 -17.72 13.41 21.05
CA ASN A 435 -18.81 12.93 21.91
C ASN A 435 -18.98 11.40 21.82
N ALA A 436 -19.02 10.84 20.61
CA ALA A 436 -19.16 9.41 20.39
C ALA A 436 -17.99 8.60 21.00
N ILE A 437 -16.75 9.09 20.85
CA ILE A 437 -15.55 8.44 21.40
C ILE A 437 -15.51 8.50 22.93
N ASP A 438 -15.87 9.63 23.52
CA ASP A 438 -15.97 9.76 24.97
C ASP A 438 -17.07 8.85 25.55
N GLU A 439 -18.22 8.71 24.88
CA GLU A 439 -19.29 7.82 25.31
C GLU A 439 -18.87 6.33 25.30
N VAL A 440 -18.30 5.82 24.18
CA VAL A 440 -17.88 4.41 24.11
C VAL A 440 -16.70 4.09 25.04
N THR A 441 -15.87 5.08 25.39
CA THR A 441 -14.79 4.90 26.37
C THR A 441 -15.31 4.87 27.81
N LYS A 442 -16.25 5.75 28.17
CA LYS A 442 -16.95 5.72 29.47
C LYS A 442 -17.77 4.44 29.68
N MET A 443 -18.46 3.94 28.64
CA MET A 443 -19.19 2.66 28.71
C MET A 443 -18.29 1.45 29.01
N ALA A 444 -17.09 1.41 28.41
CA ALA A 444 -16.13 0.33 28.66
C ALA A 444 -15.59 0.35 30.10
N ALA A 445 -15.28 1.54 30.63
CA ALA A 445 -14.85 1.71 32.02
C ALA A 445 -15.92 1.24 33.02
N SER A 446 -17.20 1.58 32.78
CA SER A 446 -18.33 1.12 33.60
C SER A 446 -18.49 -0.41 33.58
N LYS A 447 -18.43 -1.05 32.40
CA LYS A 447 -18.47 -2.52 32.29
C LYS A 447 -17.29 -3.19 33.00
N SER A 448 -16.09 -2.59 32.95
CA SER A 448 -14.91 -3.07 33.68
C SER A 448 -15.09 -2.98 35.20
N ALA A 449 -15.60 -1.85 35.71
CA ALA A 449 -15.89 -1.66 37.13
C ALA A 449 -16.95 -2.64 37.65
N ILE A 450 -17.99 -2.94 36.86
CA ILE A 450 -19.02 -3.93 37.19
C ILE A 450 -18.45 -5.36 37.13
N GLY A 451 -17.58 -5.68 36.16
CA GLY A 451 -16.88 -6.96 36.10
C GLY A 451 -15.94 -7.18 37.29
N ALA A 452 -15.24 -6.13 37.72
CA ALA A 452 -14.38 -6.14 38.90
C ALA A 452 -15.19 -6.30 40.20
N SER A 453 -16.35 -5.65 40.33
CA SER A 453 -17.21 -5.80 41.52
C SER A 453 -17.89 -7.18 41.59
N LEU A 454 -18.30 -7.75 40.45
CA LEU A 454 -18.86 -9.10 40.38
C LEU A 454 -17.80 -10.18 40.68
N SER A 455 -16.58 -10.06 40.14
CA SER A 455 -15.48 -10.99 40.45
C SER A 455 -15.00 -10.85 41.90
N GLY A 456 -14.97 -9.63 42.45
CA GLY A 456 -14.74 -9.39 43.89
C GLY A 456 -15.84 -10.00 44.78
N GLY A 457 -17.11 -9.92 44.38
CA GLY A 457 -18.23 -10.56 45.08
C GLY A 457 -18.17 -12.09 45.07
N ILE A 458 -17.75 -12.70 43.96
CA ILE A 458 -17.53 -14.16 43.87
C ILE A 458 -16.36 -14.58 44.79
N ALA A 459 -15.26 -13.81 44.83
CA ALA A 459 -14.16 -14.07 45.74
C ALA A 459 -14.57 -13.92 47.22
N GLY A 460 -15.37 -12.91 47.57
CA GLY A 460 -15.91 -12.70 48.91
C GLY A 460 -16.87 -13.80 49.37
N THR A 461 -17.55 -14.47 48.44
CA THR A 461 -18.45 -15.59 48.75
C THR A 461 -17.69 -16.93 48.86
N ALA A 462 -16.55 -17.07 48.17
CA ALA A 462 -15.72 -18.27 48.22
C ALA A 462 -14.88 -18.42 49.51
N MET A 463 -14.54 -17.31 50.21
CA MET A 463 -13.70 -17.39 51.42
C MET A 463 -14.37 -18.06 52.63
N ASN A 464 -15.70 -18.19 52.67
CA ASN A 464 -16.42 -18.84 53.78
C ASN A 464 -16.60 -20.37 53.61
N ALA A 465 -16.15 -20.97 52.50
CA ALA A 465 -16.37 -22.40 52.21
C ALA A 465 -15.07 -23.21 51.98
N GLY A 466 -13.89 -22.60 52.18
CA GLY A 466 -12.60 -23.13 51.70
C GLY A 466 -11.49 -23.30 52.75
N VAL A 467 -11.80 -23.56 54.03
CA VAL A 467 -10.80 -23.73 55.11
C VAL A 467 -10.72 -25.17 55.65
N VAL A 468 -10.79 -26.16 54.76
CA VAL A 468 -10.26 -27.52 55.00
C VAL A 468 -9.70 -28.06 53.67
N ILE A 469 -8.64 -28.87 53.73
CA ILE A 469 -7.97 -29.55 52.59
C ILE A 469 -7.08 -28.61 51.74
N GLY A 470 -5.75 -28.78 51.80
CA GLY A 470 -4.85 -28.10 50.85
C GLY A 470 -3.35 -28.02 51.18
N ARG A 471 -2.93 -28.12 52.45
CA ARG A 471 -1.48 -28.08 52.79
C ARG A 471 -0.81 -29.46 52.71
N ARG A 472 -0.30 -29.83 51.53
CA ARG A 472 0.89 -30.71 51.32
C ARG A 472 1.20 -30.85 49.83
N ARG A 473 2.49 -30.76 49.46
CA ARG A 473 3.05 -30.54 48.10
C ARG A 473 2.83 -29.08 47.65
N SER A 474 3.82 -28.33 47.17
CA SER A 474 5.10 -28.72 46.58
C SER A 474 6.26 -27.76 46.91
N GLU A 475 7.17 -28.19 47.80
CA GLU A 475 8.54 -27.65 47.89
C GLU A 475 9.53 -28.75 47.49
N ARG A 476 9.72 -28.94 46.19
CA ARG A 476 10.79 -29.80 45.64
C ARG A 476 10.94 -29.62 44.13
N ARG A 477 11.80 -28.69 43.70
CA ARG A 477 12.85 -28.88 42.67
C ARG A 477 13.49 -27.54 42.31
N GLU A 478 14.68 -27.37 42.86
CA GLU A 478 15.63 -26.33 42.48
C GLU A 478 16.57 -26.84 41.38
N ARG A 479 17.07 -25.92 40.54
CA ARG A 479 18.47 -25.83 40.05
C ARG A 479 18.95 -26.87 39.00
N VAL A 480 20.08 -26.53 38.33
CA VAL A 480 20.76 -27.19 37.16
C VAL A 480 20.12 -26.78 35.80
N MET A 481 20.79 -26.22 34.77
CA MET A 481 22.22 -26.17 34.33
C MET A 481 22.79 -24.74 34.11
N ARG A 482 24.11 -24.64 33.84
CA ARG A 482 24.87 -23.43 33.49
C ARG A 482 25.88 -23.71 32.34
N GLU A 483 26.23 -22.67 31.58
CA GLU A 483 27.51 -22.44 30.84
C GLU A 483 27.88 -23.18 29.52
N GLY A 484 28.58 -22.44 28.65
CA GLY A 484 29.24 -22.84 27.39
C GLY A 484 29.84 -21.61 26.66
N VAL A 485 31.13 -21.61 26.30
CA VAL A 485 31.93 -20.42 25.88
C VAL A 485 32.95 -20.76 24.75
N PHE A 486 33.54 -19.73 24.09
CA PHE A 486 34.68 -19.68 23.12
C PHE A 486 34.34 -19.79 21.60
N GLY A 487 35.06 -19.14 20.65
CA GLY A 487 36.18 -18.17 20.75
C GLY A 487 36.72 -17.62 19.38
N SER A 488 37.59 -16.58 19.45
CA SER A 488 38.49 -15.89 18.45
C SER A 488 38.68 -16.40 16.99
N ALA A 489 39.00 -15.57 15.97
CA ALA A 489 40.32 -14.89 15.78
C ALA A 489 40.41 -13.94 14.52
N ARG A 490 41.52 -13.18 14.39
CA ARG A 490 41.89 -12.27 13.27
C ARG A 490 43.03 -12.81 12.39
N LEU A 491 43.20 -12.33 11.15
CA LEU A 491 44.48 -12.25 10.40
C LEU A 491 44.47 -11.09 9.36
N ARG A 492 45.64 -10.65 8.85
CA ARG A 492 45.83 -9.49 7.93
C ARG A 492 47.04 -9.68 6.96
N PHE A 493 47.07 -8.86 5.89
CA PHE A 493 48.24 -8.33 5.10
C PHE A 493 48.91 -9.24 4.04
N PRO A 494 49.72 -8.70 3.05
CA PRO A 494 50.00 -7.28 2.64
C PRO A 494 50.08 -6.94 1.11
N HIS A 495 50.12 -5.63 0.77
CA HIS A 495 50.85 -4.95 -0.38
C HIS A 495 50.46 -5.25 -1.86
N LYS A 496 50.73 -4.41 -2.91
CA LYS A 496 51.42 -3.10 -3.12
C LYS A 496 50.97 -2.46 -4.49
N ARG A 497 51.00 -1.12 -4.63
CA ARG A 497 51.52 -0.23 -5.75
C ARG A 497 51.48 -0.67 -7.24
N ASP A 498 51.40 0.18 -8.29
CA ASP A 498 51.65 1.64 -8.48
C ASP A 498 50.91 2.25 -9.72
N SER A 499 50.86 3.60 -9.76
CA SER A 499 50.62 4.60 -10.84
C SER A 499 50.26 4.25 -12.31
N HIS A 500 49.41 5.09 -12.94
CA HIS A 500 49.78 5.90 -14.14
C HIS A 500 48.88 7.15 -14.32
N ARG A 501 49.23 8.02 -15.27
CA ARG A 501 48.80 9.45 -15.42
C ARG A 501 48.41 9.73 -16.88
N CYS A 502 47.42 10.59 -17.14
CA CYS A 502 47.43 11.68 -18.15
C CYS A 502 46.02 12.25 -18.46
N ASP A 503 46.00 13.58 -18.58
CA ASP A 503 45.22 14.56 -19.38
C ASP A 503 44.26 14.01 -20.49
N SER A 504 43.24 14.71 -20.99
CA SER A 504 43.14 16.16 -21.22
C SER A 504 41.72 16.75 -21.42
N GLU A 505 41.70 18.06 -21.70
CA GLU A 505 40.65 19.06 -21.89
C GLU A 505 39.44 18.76 -22.82
N GLY A 506 38.34 19.52 -22.60
CA GLY A 506 37.23 19.70 -23.56
C GLY A 506 36.20 20.73 -23.05
N ARG A 507 35.89 21.79 -23.83
CA ARG A 507 35.20 23.02 -23.37
C ARG A 507 34.09 23.46 -24.38
N ILE A 508 33.13 24.30 -23.92
CA ILE A 508 32.17 25.12 -24.72
C ILE A 508 30.93 24.35 -25.27
N GLY A 509 29.68 24.87 -25.26
CA GLY A 509 29.17 26.14 -24.73
C GLY A 509 27.66 26.44 -24.94
N ASN A 510 27.28 27.72 -24.73
CA ASN A 510 25.94 28.31 -24.46
C ASN A 510 24.88 28.41 -25.59
N GLY A 511 23.62 28.68 -25.17
CA GLY A 511 22.50 29.33 -25.93
C GLY A 511 21.15 28.64 -25.61
N GLY A 512 20.03 29.26 -25.18
CA GLY A 512 19.49 30.63 -25.36
C GLY A 512 18.46 30.65 -26.52
N PHE A 513 17.30 31.32 -26.54
CA PHE A 513 16.48 32.09 -25.57
C PHE A 513 15.12 32.43 -26.26
N PHE A 514 14.05 32.84 -25.55
CA PHE A 514 12.74 33.36 -26.07
C PHE A 514 11.82 32.40 -26.87
N GLY A 515 10.48 32.57 -26.92
CA GLY A 515 9.61 33.48 -26.17
C GLY A 515 8.13 33.55 -26.67
N GLN A 516 7.22 33.85 -25.73
CA GLN A 516 5.89 34.48 -25.86
C GLN A 516 4.64 33.80 -26.51
N LYS A 517 3.52 33.95 -25.77
CA LYS A 517 2.07 33.90 -26.10
C LYS A 517 1.65 35.15 -26.95
N PRO A 518 0.37 35.45 -27.33
CA PRO A 518 -0.96 34.88 -26.97
C PRO A 518 -1.85 34.59 -28.23
N ALA A 519 -3.20 34.53 -28.25
CA ALA A 519 -4.31 34.72 -27.29
C ALA A 519 -5.56 33.89 -27.70
N GLU A 520 -6.56 33.76 -26.79
CA GLU A 520 -8.02 33.58 -27.05
C GLU A 520 -8.49 32.37 -27.92
N GLU A 521 -9.72 31.84 -27.84
CA GLU A 521 -10.96 32.24 -27.15
C GLU A 521 -11.83 31.02 -26.75
N LEU A 522 -12.92 31.23 -26.01
CA LEU A 522 -13.95 30.21 -25.73
C LEU A 522 -14.70 29.79 -27.01
N VAL A 523 -15.33 28.60 -26.95
CA VAL A 523 -16.31 27.98 -27.89
C VAL A 523 -15.74 26.79 -28.70
N ILE A 524 -15.69 25.61 -28.05
CA ILE A 524 -16.08 24.27 -28.56
C ILE A 524 -16.34 23.42 -27.30
N LEU A 525 -17.50 23.63 -26.67
CA LEU A 525 -17.97 22.83 -25.51
C LEU A 525 -19.45 22.43 -25.64
N LEU A 526 -19.93 22.36 -26.89
CA LEU A 526 -21.26 21.90 -27.28
C LEU A 526 -21.24 20.95 -28.50
N TYR A 527 -20.05 20.56 -29.00
CA TYR A 527 -19.91 19.75 -30.21
C TYR A 527 -19.41 18.31 -29.96
N LEU A 528 -18.97 17.97 -28.74
CA LEU A 528 -18.42 16.64 -28.42
C LEU A 528 -19.38 15.71 -27.65
N GLU A 529 -20.50 16.22 -27.13
CA GLU A 529 -21.54 15.35 -26.52
C GLU A 529 -22.47 14.69 -27.55
N LEU A 530 -22.46 15.13 -28.82
CA LEU A 530 -23.34 14.61 -29.88
C LEU A 530 -22.73 13.50 -30.76
N GLU A 531 -21.40 13.39 -30.88
CA GLU A 531 -20.76 12.34 -31.71
C GLU A 531 -20.55 11.00 -30.97
N LEU A 532 -20.46 11.00 -29.64
CA LEU A 532 -20.23 9.77 -28.86
C LEU A 532 -21.46 8.85 -28.79
N GLU A 533 -22.69 9.39 -28.71
CA GLU A 533 -23.90 8.55 -28.70
C GLU A 533 -24.13 7.85 -30.06
N ALA A 534 -23.86 8.55 -31.17
CA ALA A 534 -23.97 7.98 -32.51
C ALA A 534 -23.00 6.79 -32.73
N THR A 535 -21.77 6.91 -32.24
CA THR A 535 -20.74 5.87 -32.37
C THR A 535 -21.09 4.60 -31.56
N LEU A 536 -21.66 4.78 -30.37
CA LEU A 536 -22.07 3.68 -29.49
C LEU A 536 -23.24 2.86 -30.11
N LEU A 537 -24.25 3.54 -30.66
CA LEU A 537 -25.38 2.91 -31.34
C LEU A 537 -24.94 2.10 -32.58
N LEU A 538 -24.03 2.64 -33.39
CA LEU A 538 -23.54 1.96 -34.59
C LEU A 538 -22.76 0.67 -34.25
N THR A 539 -21.99 0.69 -33.16
CA THR A 539 -21.23 -0.48 -32.69
C THR A 539 -22.15 -1.57 -32.17
N ILE A 540 -23.22 -1.20 -31.45
CA ILE A 540 -24.23 -2.16 -30.98
C ILE A 540 -24.94 -2.84 -32.17
N MET A 541 -25.31 -2.09 -33.20
CA MET A 541 -25.94 -2.67 -34.41
C MET A 541 -24.99 -3.63 -35.16
N LEU A 542 -23.71 -3.30 -35.28
CA LEU A 542 -22.72 -4.17 -35.93
C LEU A 542 -22.47 -5.47 -35.16
N CYS A 543 -22.45 -5.43 -33.82
CA CYS A 543 -22.36 -6.62 -32.98
C CYS A 543 -23.60 -7.53 -33.12
N PHE A 544 -24.80 -6.97 -33.23
CA PHE A 544 -26.02 -7.76 -33.48
C PHE A 544 -26.00 -8.45 -34.85
N LEU A 545 -25.50 -7.78 -35.90
CA LEU A 545 -25.37 -8.40 -37.23
C LEU A 545 -24.37 -9.57 -37.24
N THR A 546 -23.22 -9.45 -36.56
CA THR A 546 -22.19 -10.51 -36.55
C THR A 546 -22.67 -11.77 -35.81
N VAL A 547 -23.38 -11.62 -34.69
CA VAL A 547 -23.93 -12.76 -33.92
C VAL A 547 -24.99 -13.53 -34.70
N HIS A 548 -25.86 -12.84 -35.45
CA HIS A 548 -26.90 -13.52 -36.25
C HIS A 548 -26.36 -14.14 -37.54
N LEU A 549 -25.39 -13.52 -38.23
CA LEU A 549 -24.77 -14.11 -39.42
C LEU A 549 -23.91 -15.34 -39.11
N GLY A 550 -23.16 -15.33 -37.99
CA GLY A 550 -22.39 -16.50 -37.54
C GLY A 550 -23.28 -17.71 -37.20
N SER A 551 -24.47 -17.45 -36.65
CA SER A 551 -25.46 -18.48 -36.30
C SER A 551 -26.14 -19.10 -37.54
N PHE A 552 -26.19 -18.39 -38.67
CA PHE A 552 -26.78 -18.87 -39.93
C PHE A 552 -25.83 -19.80 -40.71
N PHE A 553 -24.51 -19.61 -40.61
CA PHE A 553 -23.51 -20.47 -41.28
C PHE A 553 -23.30 -21.82 -40.59
N LEU A 554 -23.44 -21.90 -39.27
CA LEU A 554 -23.33 -23.16 -38.52
C LEU A 554 -24.52 -24.11 -38.70
N PHE A 555 -25.62 -23.66 -39.32
CA PHE A 555 -26.80 -24.48 -39.63
C PHE A 555 -26.79 -25.06 -41.06
N LEU A 556 -25.77 -24.74 -41.87
CA LEU A 556 -25.65 -25.18 -43.27
C LEU A 556 -24.51 -26.19 -43.53
N PHE A 557 -23.75 -26.56 -42.49
CA PHE A 557 -22.65 -27.55 -42.55
C PHE A 557 -22.62 -28.48 -41.33
N GLY A 558 -23.78 -28.95 -40.87
CA GLY A 558 -23.95 -29.93 -39.78
C GLY A 558 -25.12 -30.86 -40.04
#